data_AF-A0A2E3DTU2-F1
#
_entry.id   AF-A0A2E3DTU2-F1
#
_cell.length_a   1.000
_cell.length_b   1.000
_cell.length_c   1.000
_cell.angle_alpha   90.00
_cell.angle_beta   90.00
_cell.angle_gamma   90.00
#
_symmetry.space_group_name_H-M   'P 1'
#
loop_
_entity.id
_entity.type
_entity.pdbx_description
1 polymer ?
#
loop_
_entity_poly.entity_id
_entity_poly.type
_entity_poly.pdbx_seq_one_letter_code
_entity_poly.pdbx_strand_id
1 'polypeptide(L)' 'MEKINKGGRPKKEPSSTRSLRLTVRIWNKVYKVSKDFRSVNEYFLSLVEDDLIKRKELKKSERRSP' A
#
# COMPACT_ATOMS: atom_id res chain seq x y z
N MET A 1 1.58 -28.21 -11.67
CA MET A 1 2.68 -27.55 -12.40
C MET A 1 3.41 -26.63 -11.43
N GLU A 2 4.60 -27.02 -10.99
CA GLU A 2 5.44 -26.18 -10.14
C GLU A 2 5.89 -24.93 -10.92
N LYS A 3 5.64 -23.74 -10.35
CA LYS A 3 6.09 -22.47 -10.92
C LYS A 3 7.61 -22.37 -10.77
N ILE A 4 8.34 -22.74 -11.82
CA ILE A 4 9.79 -22.55 -11.94
C ILE A 4 10.09 -21.04 -11.92
N ASN A 5 10.69 -20.56 -10.82
CA ASN A 5 11.19 -19.18 -10.69
C ASN A 5 12.48 -19.02 -11.52
N LYS A 6 12.34 -18.71 -12.81
CA LYS A 6 13.48 -18.26 -13.64
C LYS A 6 13.76 -16.77 -13.34
N GLY A 7 14.71 -16.51 -12.43
CA GLY A 7 15.41 -15.22 -12.32
C GLY A 7 14.98 -14.28 -11.20
N GLY A 8 15.68 -14.36 -10.06
CA GLY A 8 16.17 -13.25 -9.21
C GLY A 8 15.20 -12.25 -8.53
N ARG A 9 13.99 -12.02 -9.03
CA ARG A 9 13.05 -11.08 -8.39
C ARG A 9 12.16 -11.81 -7.38
N PRO A 10 12.04 -11.30 -6.13
CA PRO A 10 11.09 -11.83 -5.18
C PRO A 10 9.68 -11.78 -5.78
N LYS A 11 8.85 -12.78 -5.46
CA LYS A 11 7.45 -12.83 -5.91
C LYS A 11 6.74 -11.57 -5.41
N LYS A 12 6.42 -10.65 -6.33
CA LYS A 12 5.67 -9.44 -6.03
C LYS A 12 4.18 -9.78 -6.07
N GLU A 13 3.47 -9.44 -5.01
CA GLU A 13 2.01 -9.48 -5.00
C GLU A 13 1.46 -8.68 -6.20
N PRO A 14 0.46 -9.20 -6.92
CA PRO A 14 -0.15 -8.50 -8.05
C PRO A 14 -0.81 -7.21 -7.56
N SER A 15 -0.64 -6.12 -8.32
CA SER A 15 -1.22 -4.81 -8.00
C SER A 15 -2.00 -4.26 -9.20
N SER A 16 -3.09 -3.54 -8.93
CA SER A 16 -3.91 -2.88 -9.96
C SER A 16 -3.98 -1.37 -9.70
N THR A 17 -3.74 -0.56 -10.73
CA THR A 17 -3.89 0.90 -10.64
C THR A 17 -5.37 1.27 -10.70
N ARG A 18 -5.86 1.93 -9.65
CA ARG A 18 -7.23 2.47 -9.57
C ARG A 18 -7.17 3.97 -9.28
N SER A 19 -7.98 4.74 -9.99
CA SER A 19 -8.05 6.20 -9.79
C SER A 19 -8.98 6.54 -8.63
N LEU A 20 -8.51 7.36 -7.69
CA LEU A 20 -9.29 7.87 -6.56
C LEU A 20 -9.50 9.37 -6.71
N ARG A 21 -10.75 9.82 -6.55
CA ARG A 21 -11.08 11.25 -6.52
C ARG A 21 -11.08 11.75 -5.07
N LEU A 22 -10.21 12.71 -4.78
CA LEU A 22 -10.19 13.46 -3.53
C LEU A 22 -10.26 14.95 -3.82
N THR A 23 -10.77 15.73 -2.87
CA THR A 23 -10.75 17.20 -2.99
C THR A 23 -9.32 17.72 -2.94
N VAL A 24 -9.04 18.84 -3.61
CA VAL A 24 -7.70 19.44 -3.66
C VAL A 24 -7.14 19.71 -2.26
N ARG A 25 -7.99 20.16 -1.34
CA ARG A 25 -7.62 20.37 0.08
C ARG A 25 -7.08 19.10 0.73
N ILE A 26 -7.69 17.95 0.45
CA ILE A 26 -7.24 16.66 0.98
C ILE A 26 -5.94 16.23 0.30
N TRP A 27 -5.84 16.33 -1.03
CA TRP A 27 -4.61 16.03 -1.75
C TRP A 27 -3.40 16.79 -1.21
N ASN A 28 -3.56 18.09 -0.96
CA ASN A 28 -2.47 18.92 -0.40
C ASN A 28 -2.06 18.47 1.01
N LYS A 29 -3.01 18.04 1.83
CA LYS A 29 -2.73 17.51 3.17
C LYS A 29 -2.00 16.17 3.08
N VAL A 30 -2.52 15.23 2.27
CA VAL A 30 -1.92 13.91 2.06
C VAL A 30 -0.49 14.07 1.54
N TYR A 31 -0.28 14.91 0.53
CA TYR A 31 1.06 15.16 -0.01
C TYR A 31 2.04 15.73 1.03
N LYS A 32 1.56 16.59 1.93
CA LYS A 32 2.39 17.16 3.00
C LYS A 32 2.79 16.10 4.04
N VAL A 33 1.88 15.22 4.43
CA VAL A 33 2.14 14.20 5.48
C VAL A 33 2.84 12.96 4.92
N SER A 34 2.70 12.67 3.62
CA SER A 34 3.35 11.53 2.97
C SER A 34 4.83 11.75 2.70
N LYS A 35 5.43 12.87 3.16
CA LYS A 35 6.85 13.22 2.88
C LYS A 35 7.84 12.24 3.50
N ASP A 36 7.47 11.64 4.62
CA ASP A 36 8.31 10.66 5.32
C ASP A 36 8.15 9.23 4.74
N PHE A 37 7.26 9.06 3.76
CA PHE A 37 7.03 7.81 3.05
C PHE A 37 7.72 7.84 1.69
N ARG A 38 8.05 6.66 1.14
CA ARG A 38 8.68 6.53 -0.18
C ARG A 38 7.79 7.05 -1.31
N SER A 39 6.47 7.01 -1.10
CA SER A 39 5.50 7.56 -2.04
C SER A 39 4.17 7.87 -1.37
N VAL A 40 3.37 8.71 -2.01
CA VAL A 40 1.97 8.96 -1.60
C VAL A 40 1.17 7.65 -1.57
N ASN A 41 1.43 6.74 -2.52
CA ASN A 41 0.77 5.44 -2.55
C ASN A 41 1.11 4.57 -1.34
N GLU A 42 2.37 4.58 -0.91
CA GLU A 42 2.79 3.84 0.29
C GLU A 42 2.11 4.39 1.56
N TYR A 43 1.98 5.72 1.66
CA TYR A 43 1.21 6.34 2.73
C TYR A 43 -0.27 5.93 2.71
N PHE A 44 -0.90 5.87 1.54
CA PHE A 44 -2.28 5.37 1.44
C PHE A 44 -2.39 3.90 1.83
N LEU A 45 -1.42 3.08 1.41
CA LEU A 45 -1.40 1.67 1.77
C LEU A 45 -1.27 1.49 3.28
N SER A 46 -0.38 2.21 3.96
CA SER A 46 -0.24 2.09 5.42
C SER A 46 -1.51 2.48 6.17
N LEU A 47 -2.20 3.54 5.74
CA LEU A 47 -3.49 3.94 6.31
C LEU A 47 -4.57 2.86 6.15
N VAL A 48 -4.64 2.24 4.97
CA VAL A 48 -5.63 1.19 4.68
C VAL A 48 -5.28 -0.10 5.43
N GLU A 49 -4.03 -0.53 5.40
CA GLU A 49 -3.55 -1.69 6.16
C GLU A 49 -3.83 -1.52 7.66
N ASP A 50 -3.57 -0.32 8.22
CA ASP A 50 -3.84 -0.03 9.62
C ASP A 50 -5.34 -0.08 9.99
N ASP A 51 -6.22 0.43 9.14
CA ASP A 51 -7.67 0.35 9.36
C ASP A 51 -8.16 -1.11 9.25
N LEU A 52 -7.69 -1.86 8.26
CA LEU A 52 -8.04 -3.27 8.08
C LEU A 52 -7.52 -4.16 9.23
N ILE A 53 -6.32 -3.89 9.74
CA ILE A 53 -5.79 -4.58 10.93
C ILE A 53 -6.64 -4.28 12.15
N LYS A 54 -7.03 -3.01 12.36
CA LYS A 54 -7.92 -2.62 13.47
C LYS A 54 -9.28 -3.32 13.38
N ARG A 55 -9.81 -3.50 12.16
CA ARG A 55 -11.05 -4.24 11.89
C ARG A 55 -10.90 -5.75 11.94
N LYS A 56 -9.67 -6.27 12.10
CA LYS A 56 -9.33 -7.71 12.07
C LYS A 56 -9.57 -8.38 10.71
N GLU A 57 -9.63 -7.60 9.65
CA GLU A 57 -9.73 -8.08 8.26
C GLU A 57 -8.35 -8.39 7.65
N LEU A 58 -7.28 -7.87 8.25
CA LEU A 58 -5.89 -8.12 7.85
C LEU A 58 -5.06 -8.50 9.09
N LYS A 59 -4.18 -9.51 8.98
CA LYS A 59 -3.24 -9.83 10.06
C LYS A 59 -2.05 -8.88 10.03
N LYS A 60 -1.50 -8.56 11.19
CA LYS A 60 -0.28 -7.72 11.28
C LYS A 60 0.92 -8.31 10.52
N SER A 61 0.99 -9.64 10.39
CA SER A 61 2.04 -10.34 9.63
C SER A 61 1.91 -10.17 8.11
N GLU A 62 0.73 -9.77 7.62
CA GLU A 62 0.45 -9.55 6.20
C GLU A 62 0.68 -8.08 5.80
N ARG A 63 0.99 -7.22 6.77
CA ARG A 63 1.31 -5.81 6.55
C ARG A 63 2.59 -5.69 5.73
N ARG A 64 2.53 -4.88 4.67
CA ARG A 64 3.65 -4.73 3.73
C ARG A 64 4.40 -3.42 3.91
N SER A 65 3.72 -2.38 4.39
CA SER A 65 4.31 -1.08 4.70
C SER A 65 4.61 -0.97 6.20
N PRO A 66 5.77 -0.44 6.64
CA PRO A 66 6.09 -0.28 8.07
C PRO A 66 5.15 0.68 8.80
#